data_AF-A0A1V4V5Q4-F1
#
_entry.id   AF-A0A1V4V5Q4-F1
#
_cell.length_a   1.000
_cell.length_b   1.000
_cell.length_c   1.000
_cell.angle_alpha   90.00
_cell.angle_beta   90.00
_cell.angle_gamma   90.00
#
_symmetry.space_group_name_H-M   'P 1'
#
loop_
_entity.id
_entity.type
_entity.pdbx_description
1 polymer ?
#
loop_
_entity_poly.entity_id
_entity_poly.type
_entity_poly.pdbx_seq_one_letter_code
_entity_poly.pdbx_strand_id
1 'polypeptide(L)'
;MDFTWLAASGVLVGIIIFALKVSLGCGLASLSRREVLLIAAGYLGISLFMGVAVELLPDDLLTTALDAGVALHLLVAMLLVALGVMTAKNWNSHRHDISRKTFWILSLPCPACLAASFISCSFLAGIVKIEPWKIGVVVGLIFFFSIAAFSGFLGRIKRAPSAMGHAMIFLGLFYLMSMLIIPAYLNSQKISFVPTDLQFMEVAYSYLTILSIVGLGFIARKRGIPI
;
A
#
# COMPACT_ATOMS: atom_id res chain seq x y z
N MET A 1 4.70 -24.31 8.72
CA MET A 1 5.16 -22.92 8.55
C MET A 1 4.54 -22.14 9.69
N ASP A 2 5.37 -21.62 10.59
CA ASP A 2 4.89 -20.98 11.81
C ASP A 2 4.16 -19.67 11.48
N PHE A 3 3.07 -19.41 12.20
CA PHE A 3 2.24 -18.20 12.06
C PHE A 3 3.06 -16.90 12.06
N THR A 4 4.20 -16.90 12.76
CA THR A 4 5.17 -15.81 12.82
C THR A 4 5.80 -15.49 11.45
N TRP A 5 6.19 -16.50 10.68
CA TRP A 5 6.76 -16.31 9.34
C TRP A 5 5.71 -15.81 8.35
N LEU A 6 4.46 -16.26 8.48
CA LEU A 6 3.35 -15.78 7.66
C LEU A 6 3.09 -14.28 7.93
N ALA A 7 3.00 -13.90 9.21
CA ALA A 7 2.82 -12.50 9.62
C ALA A 7 3.99 -11.60 9.16
N ALA A 8 5.23 -12.04 9.36
CA ALA A 8 6.42 -11.31 8.94
C ALA A 8 6.50 -11.12 7.42
N SER A 9 6.12 -12.15 6.64
CA SER A 9 6.08 -12.05 5.19
C SER A 9 5.00 -11.08 4.69
N GLY A 10 3.81 -11.07 5.30
CA GLY A 10 2.73 -10.13 4.96
C GLY A 10 3.11 -8.68 5.24
N VAL A 11 3.78 -8.44 6.38
CA VAL A 11 4.38 -7.16 6.73
C VAL A 11 5.38 -6.70 5.67
N LEU A 12 6.33 -7.59 5.30
CA LEU A 12 7.38 -7.27 4.34
C LEU A 12 6.80 -6.93 2.96
N VAL A 13 5.82 -7.71 2.51
CA VAL A 13 5.09 -7.45 1.26
C VAL A 13 4.36 -6.10 1.31
N GLY A 14 3.71 -5.78 2.44
CA GLY A 14 3.08 -4.48 2.66
C GLY A 14 4.07 -3.33 2.52
N ILE A 15 5.23 -3.42 3.18
CA ILE A 15 6.31 -2.41 3.10
C ILE A 15 6.76 -2.21 1.65
N ILE A 16 6.97 -3.30 0.90
CA ILE A 16 7.37 -3.22 -0.51
C ILE A 16 6.29 -2.54 -1.36
N ILE A 17 5.01 -2.88 -1.18
CA ILE A 17 3.89 -2.25 -1.90
C ILE A 17 3.81 -0.75 -1.60
N PHE A 18 4.01 -0.35 -0.34
CA PHE A 18 4.04 1.08 0.04
C PHE A 18 5.25 1.80 -0.55
N ALA A 19 6.43 1.18 -0.51
CA ALA A 19 7.64 1.74 -1.14
C ALA A 19 7.46 1.92 -2.65
N LEU A 20 6.77 0.99 -3.32
CA LEU A 20 6.43 1.08 -4.74
C LEU A 20 5.57 2.32 -5.04
N LYS A 21 4.59 2.65 -4.20
CA LYS A 21 3.77 3.86 -4.37
C LYS A 21 4.61 5.13 -4.34
N VAL A 22 5.48 5.28 -3.34
CA VAL A 22 6.35 6.46 -3.21
C VAL A 22 7.30 6.53 -4.41
N SER A 23 7.83 5.39 -4.83
CA SER A 23 8.73 5.26 -5.97
C SER A 23 8.07 5.60 -7.31
N LEU A 24 6.78 5.26 -7.48
CA LEU A 24 5.98 5.66 -8.65
C LEU A 24 5.90 7.18 -8.76
N GLY A 25 5.67 7.87 -7.63
CA GLY A 25 5.72 9.32 -7.60
C GLY A 25 7.10 9.86 -7.98
N CYS A 26 8.14 9.34 -7.31
CA CYS A 26 9.51 9.86 -7.45
C CYS A 26 10.05 9.67 -8.87
N GLY A 27 9.83 8.48 -9.44
CA GLY A 27 10.32 8.12 -10.77
C GLY A 27 9.56 8.80 -11.91
N LEU A 28 8.25 9.05 -11.74
CA LEU A 28 7.42 9.66 -12.79
C LEU A 28 7.47 11.20 -12.77
N ALA A 29 7.67 11.83 -11.62
CA ALA A 29 7.73 13.29 -11.49
C ALA A 29 9.10 13.90 -11.86
N SER A 30 10.00 13.13 -12.48
CA SER A 30 11.32 13.56 -12.96
C SER A 30 12.18 14.22 -11.87
N LEU A 31 12.11 13.73 -10.63
CA LEU A 31 12.93 14.25 -9.55
C LEU A 31 14.40 13.88 -9.74
N SER A 32 15.28 14.77 -9.32
CA SER A 32 16.71 14.53 -9.25
C SER A 32 17.01 13.42 -8.25
N ARG A 33 18.09 12.67 -8.46
CA ARG A 33 18.52 11.59 -7.55
C ARG A 33 18.70 12.09 -6.10
N ARG A 34 19.05 13.36 -5.92
CA ARG A 34 19.19 14.00 -4.60
C ARG A 34 17.86 14.14 -3.88
N GLU A 35 16.81 14.58 -4.57
CA GLU A 35 15.47 14.70 -3.99
C GLU A 35 14.90 13.32 -3.63
N VAL A 36 15.11 12.31 -4.49
CA VAL A 36 14.70 10.92 -4.21
C VAL A 36 15.40 10.38 -2.97
N LEU A 37 16.71 10.60 -2.84
CA LEU A 37 17.48 10.21 -1.65
C LEU A 37 17.01 10.94 -0.39
N LEU A 38 16.65 12.22 -0.50
CA LEU A 38 16.14 13.00 0.62
C LEU A 38 14.79 12.47 1.12
N ILE A 39 13.90 12.09 0.20
CA ILE A 39 12.61 11.47 0.55
C ILE A 39 12.86 10.10 1.18
N ALA A 40 13.69 9.26 0.58
CA ALA A 40 14.04 7.95 1.14
C ALA A 40 14.66 8.07 2.56
N ALA A 41 15.54 9.04 2.77
CA ALA A 41 16.12 9.35 4.08
C ALA A 41 15.05 9.86 5.08
N GLY A 42 14.08 10.64 4.61
CA GLY A 42 12.92 11.04 5.41
C GLY A 42 12.11 9.84 5.90
N TYR A 43 11.81 8.88 5.01
CA TYR A 43 11.12 7.64 5.38
C TYR A 43 11.93 6.78 6.37
N LEU A 44 13.25 6.71 6.20
CA LEU A 44 14.16 6.07 7.16
C LEU A 44 14.09 6.74 8.53
N GLY A 45 14.17 8.07 8.59
CA GLY A 45 14.10 8.84 9.83
C GLY A 45 12.75 8.70 10.54
N ILE A 46 11.66 8.72 9.78
CA ILE A 46 10.30 8.50 10.31
C ILE A 46 10.17 7.08 10.88
N SER A 47 10.69 6.06 10.18
CA SER A 47 10.67 4.68 10.67
C SER A 47 11.48 4.50 11.95
N LEU A 48 12.63 5.17 12.05
CA LEU A 48 13.46 5.17 13.26
C LEU A 48 12.73 5.85 14.43
N PHE A 49 12.16 7.03 14.18
CA PHE A 49 11.39 7.76 15.17
C PHE A 49 10.21 6.92 15.69
N MET A 50 9.48 6.26 14.78
CA MET A 50 8.38 5.37 15.16
C MET A 50 8.86 4.15 15.96
N GLY A 51 9.99 3.53 15.59
CA GLY A 51 10.56 2.40 16.33
C GLY A 51 10.93 2.74 17.78
N VAL A 52 11.38 3.98 18.05
CA VAL A 52 11.62 4.48 19.40
C VAL A 52 10.31 4.89 20.09
N ALA A 53 9.39 5.52 19.37
CA ALA A 53 8.11 5.95 19.92
C ALA A 53 7.21 4.79 20.37
N VAL A 54 7.38 3.59 19.80
CA VAL A 54 6.72 2.34 20.22
C VAL A 54 6.96 2.04 21.70
N GLU A 55 8.14 2.35 22.25
CA GLU A 55 8.44 2.09 23.67
C GLU A 55 7.78 3.10 24.62
N LEU A 56 7.37 4.26 24.10
CA LEU A 56 6.88 5.39 24.91
C LEU A 56 5.37 5.59 24.79
N LEU A 57 4.72 5.03 23.76
CA LEU A 57 3.29 5.23 23.53
C LEU A 57 2.44 4.25 24.36
N PRO A 58 1.52 4.75 25.20
CA PRO A 58 0.49 3.92 25.81
C PRO A 58 -0.53 3.44 24.77
N ASP A 59 -1.11 2.26 24.98
CA ASP A 59 -2.05 1.59 24.06
C ASP A 59 -3.27 2.46 23.68
N ASP A 60 -3.70 3.36 24.58
CA ASP A 60 -4.84 4.28 24.37
C ASP A 60 -4.57 5.35 23.29
N LEU A 61 -3.35 5.88 23.23
CA LEU A 61 -2.96 6.80 22.17
C LEU A 61 -2.87 6.08 20.83
N LEU A 62 -2.53 4.79 20.85
CA LEU A 62 -2.39 3.98 19.65
C LEU A 62 -3.72 3.79 18.93
N THR A 63 -4.74 3.38 19.66
CA THR A 63 -6.08 3.14 19.10
C THR A 63 -6.67 4.43 18.53
N THR A 64 -6.48 5.56 19.22
CA THR A 64 -6.90 6.88 18.75
C THR A 64 -6.14 7.31 17.49
N ALA A 65 -4.83 7.05 17.43
CA ALA A 65 -4.01 7.33 16.25
C ALA A 65 -4.37 6.45 15.04
N LEU A 66 -4.72 5.18 15.29
CA LEU A 66 -5.20 4.26 14.26
C LEU A 66 -6.54 4.71 13.68
N ASP A 67 -7.47 5.16 14.53
CA ASP A 67 -8.80 5.64 14.10
C ASP A 67 -8.70 6.96 13.31
N ALA A 68 -7.89 7.89 13.79
CA ALA A 68 -7.51 9.09 13.03
C ALA A 68 -6.78 8.74 11.71
N GLY A 69 -6.02 7.64 11.71
CA GLY A 69 -5.33 7.12 10.55
C GLY A 69 -6.28 6.66 9.44
N VAL A 70 -7.44 6.10 9.78
CA VAL A 70 -8.47 5.72 8.80
C VAL A 70 -9.06 6.97 8.13
N ALA A 71 -9.40 7.99 8.91
CA ALA A 71 -9.90 9.26 8.37
C ALA A 71 -8.86 9.92 7.44
N LEU A 72 -7.59 9.91 7.83
CA LEU A 72 -6.51 10.47 7.03
C LEU A 72 -6.19 9.60 5.79
N HIS A 73 -6.40 8.28 5.85
CA HIS A 73 -6.30 7.41 4.69
C HIS A 73 -7.38 7.73 3.64
N LEU A 74 -8.62 7.97 4.07
CA LEU A 74 -9.72 8.41 3.21
C LEU A 74 -9.42 9.77 2.58
N LEU A 75 -8.94 10.73 3.37
CA LEU A 75 -8.54 12.06 2.87
C LEU A 75 -7.47 11.96 1.79
N VAL A 76 -6.42 11.17 2.03
CA VAL A 76 -5.34 10.94 1.06
C VAL A 76 -5.88 10.26 -0.20
N ALA A 77 -6.78 9.27 -0.07
CA ALA A 77 -7.39 8.60 -1.22
C ALA A 77 -8.17 9.58 -2.10
N MET A 78 -9.02 10.42 -1.50
CA MET A 78 -9.76 11.46 -2.24
C MET A 78 -8.83 12.45 -2.93
N LEU A 79 -7.78 12.90 -2.22
CA LEU A 79 -6.82 13.86 -2.76
C LEU A 79 -6.02 13.26 -3.92
N LEU A 80 -5.66 11.98 -3.86
CA LEU A 80 -5.00 11.26 -4.95
C LEU A 80 -5.87 11.17 -6.19
N VAL A 81 -7.17 10.88 -6.03
CA VAL A 81 -8.11 10.87 -7.16
C VAL A 81 -8.26 12.27 -7.76
N ALA A 82 -8.52 13.29 -6.93
CA ALA A 82 -8.72 14.66 -7.39
C ALA A 82 -7.49 15.20 -8.13
N LEU A 83 -6.30 15.07 -7.53
CA LEU A 83 -5.04 15.53 -8.14
C LEU A 83 -4.63 14.67 -9.33
N GLY A 84 -4.94 13.38 -9.32
CA GLY A 84 -4.70 12.50 -10.46
C GLY A 84 -5.53 12.93 -11.68
N VAL A 85 -6.82 13.23 -11.49
CA VAL A 85 -7.70 13.78 -12.53
C VAL A 85 -7.21 15.15 -13.00
N MET A 86 -6.86 16.05 -12.08
CA MET A 86 -6.32 17.37 -12.44
C MET A 86 -5.01 17.25 -13.24
N THR A 87 -4.09 16.36 -12.84
CA THR A 87 -2.82 16.14 -13.53
C THR A 87 -3.05 15.58 -14.93
N ALA A 88 -3.93 14.59 -15.08
CA ALA A 88 -4.27 14.00 -16.38
C ALA A 88 -4.98 15.01 -17.30
N LYS A 89 -5.96 15.75 -16.78
CA LYS A 89 -6.72 16.77 -17.52
C LYS A 89 -5.82 17.92 -17.97
N ASN A 90 -5.01 18.47 -17.06
CA ASN A 90 -4.20 19.65 -17.34
C ASN A 90 -3.05 19.35 -18.32
N TRP A 91 -2.49 18.14 -18.26
CA TRP A 91 -1.53 17.68 -19.25
C TRP A 91 -2.17 17.51 -20.64
N ASN A 92 -3.37 16.91 -20.70
CA ASN A 92 -4.06 16.65 -21.97
C ASN A 92 -4.62 17.91 -22.64
N SER A 93 -5.12 18.87 -21.85
CA SER A 93 -5.73 20.11 -22.37
C SER A 93 -4.73 21.26 -22.57
N HIS A 94 -3.74 21.42 -21.68
CA HIS A 94 -2.88 22.62 -21.67
C HIS A 94 -1.38 22.32 -21.79
N ARG A 95 -0.96 21.04 -21.86
CA ARG A 95 0.46 20.59 -21.78
C ARG A 95 1.24 21.19 -20.60
N HIS A 96 0.54 21.66 -19.58
CA HIS A 96 1.16 22.34 -18.45
C HIS A 96 1.45 21.34 -17.35
N ASP A 97 2.74 21.16 -17.05
CA ASP A 97 3.23 20.17 -16.10
C ASP A 97 3.03 20.62 -14.66
N ILE A 98 2.08 19.99 -13.96
CA ILE A 98 1.81 20.19 -12.53
C ILE A 98 2.36 19.01 -11.70
N SER A 99 3.05 18.04 -12.33
CA SER A 99 3.51 16.79 -11.72
C SER A 99 4.36 17.01 -10.46
N ARG A 100 5.25 18.01 -10.47
CA ARG A 100 6.07 18.35 -9.28
C ARG A 100 5.25 18.79 -8.08
N LYS A 101 4.12 19.49 -8.28
CA LYS A 101 3.28 19.98 -7.18
C LYS A 101 2.38 18.87 -6.62
N THR A 102 1.87 18.01 -7.49
CA THR A 102 0.99 16.88 -7.11
C THR A 102 1.78 15.71 -6.53
N PHE A 103 3.07 15.61 -6.87
CA PHE A 103 4.01 14.62 -6.34
C PHE A 103 4.16 14.68 -4.81
N TRP A 104 4.24 15.89 -4.22
CA TRP A 104 4.41 16.03 -2.77
C TRP A 104 3.33 15.27 -1.99
N ILE A 105 2.08 15.42 -2.43
CA ILE A 105 0.93 14.76 -1.83
C ILE A 105 0.96 13.24 -2.02
N LEU A 106 1.49 12.76 -3.15
CA LEU A 106 1.69 11.33 -3.40
C LEU A 106 2.81 10.75 -2.53
N SER A 107 3.85 11.54 -2.24
CA SER A 107 5.02 11.14 -1.45
C SER A 107 4.83 11.28 0.06
N LEU A 108 3.78 11.96 0.52
CA LEU A 108 3.51 12.12 1.95
C LEU A 108 3.36 10.75 2.61
N PRO A 109 4.03 10.51 3.75
CA PRO A 109 3.93 9.26 4.48
C PRO A 109 2.47 9.01 4.83
N CYS A 110 1.93 7.91 4.32
CA CYS A 110 0.55 7.57 4.56
C CYS A 110 0.38 7.05 5.99
N PRO A 111 -0.74 7.35 6.67
CA PRO A 111 -0.99 6.90 8.04
C PRO A 111 -1.01 5.37 8.13
N ALA A 112 -1.45 4.70 7.06
CA ALA A 112 -1.40 3.25 6.92
C ALA A 112 0.04 2.71 6.89
N CYS A 113 0.98 3.45 6.31
CA CYS A 113 2.39 3.10 6.22
C CYS A 113 3.03 3.17 7.62
N LEU A 114 2.67 4.20 8.39
CA LEU A 114 3.09 4.38 9.78
C LEU A 114 2.48 3.32 10.69
N ALA A 115 1.17 3.07 10.57
CA ALA A 115 0.47 2.03 11.31
C ALA A 115 1.04 0.63 10.99
N ALA A 116 1.28 0.32 9.72
CA ALA A 116 1.90 -0.92 9.31
C ALA A 116 3.31 -1.05 9.90
N SER A 117 4.13 0.00 9.85
CA SER A 117 5.47 0.00 10.43
C SER A 117 5.43 -0.20 11.94
N PHE A 118 4.49 0.45 12.63
CA PHE A 118 4.27 0.31 14.07
C PHE A 118 3.87 -1.12 14.44
N ILE A 119 2.81 -1.65 13.80
CA ILE A 119 2.33 -3.03 14.01
C ILE A 119 3.46 -4.03 13.75
N SER A 120 4.23 -3.82 12.69
CA SER A 120 5.39 -4.65 12.35
C SER A 120 6.45 -4.62 13.45
N CYS A 121 6.79 -3.44 13.97
CA CYS A 121 7.75 -3.29 15.06
C CYS A 121 7.25 -3.95 16.34
N SER A 122 5.98 -3.75 16.71
CA SER A 122 5.37 -4.35 17.91
C SER A 122 5.30 -5.87 17.82
N PHE A 123 4.88 -6.44 16.70
CA PHE A 123 4.85 -7.89 16.51
C PHE A 123 6.26 -8.50 16.55
N LEU A 124 7.23 -7.86 15.91
CA LEU A 124 8.59 -8.38 15.87
C LEU A 124 9.31 -8.23 17.22
N ALA A 125 9.04 -7.19 18.00
CA ALA A 125 9.52 -7.05 19.38
C ALA A 125 8.91 -8.09 20.33
N GLY A 126 7.66 -8.52 20.09
CA GLY A 126 7.02 -9.59 20.86
C GLY A 126 7.58 -10.99 20.56
N ILE A 127 8.08 -11.22 19.33
CA ILE A 127 8.58 -12.54 18.90
C ILE A 127 10.10 -12.64 19.08
N VAL A 128 10.81 -11.55 18.84
CA VAL A 128 12.27 -11.48 18.91
C VAL A 128 12.60 -10.54 20.06
N LYS A 129 13.30 -11.03 21.10
CA LYS A 129 13.77 -10.23 22.25
C LYS A 129 14.86 -9.20 21.85
N ILE A 130 14.64 -8.50 20.75
CA ILE A 130 15.48 -7.46 20.18
C ILE A 130 14.80 -6.12 20.45
N GLU A 131 15.61 -5.10 20.71
CA GLU A 131 15.10 -3.79 21.04
C GLU A 131 14.38 -3.10 19.84
N PRO A 132 13.19 -2.50 20.07
CA PRO A 132 12.31 -1.81 19.10
C PRO A 132 12.97 -0.86 18.09
N TRP A 133 13.68 0.18 18.55
CA TRP A 133 15.11 0.21 18.27
C TRP A 133 15.64 -0.19 16.88
N LYS A 134 16.22 -1.39 16.90
CA LYS A 134 16.88 -2.06 15.79
C LYS A 134 15.87 -2.49 14.73
N ILE A 135 14.63 -2.77 15.11
CA ILE A 135 13.57 -3.14 14.17
C ILE A 135 13.18 -1.92 13.31
N GLY A 136 13.04 -0.74 13.94
CA GLY A 136 12.81 0.51 13.22
C GLY A 136 13.90 0.84 12.21
N VAL A 137 15.17 0.54 12.54
CA VAL A 137 16.32 0.66 11.61
C VAL A 137 16.18 -0.30 10.43
N VAL A 138 15.89 -1.57 10.68
CA VAL A 138 15.75 -2.58 9.61
C VAL A 138 14.62 -2.22 8.65
N VAL A 139 13.44 -1.87 9.17
CA VAL A 139 12.28 -1.46 8.37
C VAL A 139 12.60 -0.22 7.55
N GLY A 140 13.23 0.77 8.18
CA GLY A 140 13.62 2.02 7.50
C GLY A 140 14.66 1.79 6.40
N LEU A 141 15.62 0.88 6.60
CA LEU A 141 16.58 0.50 5.56
C LEU A 141 15.89 -0.18 4.37
N ILE A 142 14.92 -1.07 4.62
CA ILE A 142 14.14 -1.70 3.56
C ILE A 142 13.40 -0.65 2.74
N PHE A 143 12.76 0.34 3.39
CA PHE A 143 12.14 1.46 2.69
C PHE A 143 13.16 2.25 1.86
N PHE A 144 14.30 2.59 2.45
CA PHE A 144 15.35 3.35 1.77
C PHE A 144 15.84 2.66 0.50
N PHE A 145 16.23 1.38 0.59
CA PHE A 145 16.70 0.61 -0.55
C PHE A 145 15.61 0.39 -1.59
N SER A 146 14.39 0.08 -1.16
CA SER A 146 13.26 -0.12 -2.07
C SER A 146 12.94 1.15 -2.85
N ILE A 147 12.85 2.30 -2.16
CA ILE A 147 12.58 3.60 -2.81
C ILE A 147 13.69 3.97 -3.79
N ALA A 148 14.96 3.84 -3.37
CA ALA A 148 16.09 4.15 -4.24
C ALA A 148 16.15 3.26 -5.49
N ALA A 149 15.94 1.94 -5.32
CA ALA A 149 15.97 0.97 -6.41
C ALA A 149 14.80 1.15 -7.38
N PHE A 150 13.57 1.19 -6.87
CA PHE A 150 12.37 1.32 -7.72
C PHE A 150 12.30 2.69 -8.38
N SER A 151 12.60 3.77 -7.68
CA SER A 151 12.65 5.11 -8.28
C SER A 151 13.72 5.21 -9.37
N GLY A 152 14.90 4.60 -9.14
CA GLY A 152 15.97 4.52 -10.15
C GLY A 152 15.57 3.72 -11.39
N PHE A 153 14.82 2.64 -11.22
CA PHE A 153 14.29 1.84 -12.33
C PHE A 153 13.21 2.59 -13.11
N LEU A 154 12.24 3.20 -12.43
CA LEU A 154 11.16 3.97 -13.05
C LEU A 154 11.66 5.26 -13.71
N GLY A 155 12.63 5.94 -13.12
CA GLY A 155 13.21 7.17 -13.67
C GLY A 155 13.96 6.96 -14.99
N ARG A 156 14.36 5.72 -15.33
CA ARG A 156 14.89 5.39 -16.66
C ARG A 156 13.80 5.34 -17.73
N ILE A 157 12.56 5.08 -17.34
CA ILE A 157 11.41 5.01 -18.24
C ILE A 157 10.81 6.41 -18.35
N LYS A 158 11.19 7.17 -19.39
CA LYS A 158 10.58 8.48 -19.69
C LYS A 158 9.07 8.31 -19.94
N ARG A 159 8.25 8.69 -18.96
CA ARG A 159 6.78 8.63 -19.03
C ARG A 159 6.21 10.04 -19.00
N ALA A 160 5.12 10.26 -19.75
CA ALA A 160 4.41 11.54 -19.72
C ALA A 160 3.70 11.75 -18.37
N PRO A 161 3.52 13.00 -17.91
CA PRO A 161 2.76 13.34 -16.71
C PRO A 161 1.34 12.77 -16.67
N SER A 162 0.73 12.48 -17.82
CA SER A 162 -0.55 11.76 -17.89
C SER A 162 -0.48 10.37 -17.24
N ALA A 163 0.62 9.63 -17.39
CA ALA A 163 0.78 8.31 -16.78
C ALA A 163 0.83 8.39 -15.25
N MET A 164 1.43 9.46 -14.70
CA MET A 164 1.41 9.75 -13.26
C MET A 164 -0.03 10.03 -12.79
N GLY A 165 -0.79 10.85 -13.51
CA GLY A 165 -2.20 11.13 -13.20
C GLY A 165 -3.05 9.86 -13.15
N HIS A 166 -2.91 8.97 -14.13
CA HIS A 166 -3.63 7.68 -14.15
C HIS A 166 -3.19 6.76 -13.00
N ALA A 167 -1.90 6.72 -12.68
CA ALA A 167 -1.41 5.95 -11.54
C ALA A 167 -1.97 6.48 -10.21
N MET A 168 -2.06 7.81 -10.03
CA MET A 168 -2.66 8.44 -8.84
C MET A 168 -4.15 8.10 -8.72
N ILE A 169 -4.91 8.15 -9.82
CA ILE A 169 -6.33 7.77 -9.85
C ILE A 169 -6.50 6.29 -9.47
N PHE A 170 -5.70 5.40 -10.07
CA PHE A 170 -5.74 3.97 -9.79
C PHE A 170 -5.44 3.68 -8.31
N LEU A 171 -4.38 4.29 -7.76
CA LEU A 171 -4.02 4.13 -6.35
C LEU A 171 -5.08 4.71 -5.40
N GLY A 172 -5.66 5.86 -5.74
CA GLY A 172 -6.73 6.47 -4.96
C GLY A 172 -7.99 5.59 -4.93
N LEU A 173 -8.43 5.08 -6.08
CA LEU A 173 -9.55 4.13 -6.18
C LEU A 173 -9.27 2.82 -5.45
N PHE A 174 -8.05 2.29 -5.57
CA PHE A 174 -7.63 1.10 -4.83
C PHE A 174 -7.71 1.32 -3.31
N TYR A 175 -7.35 2.50 -2.81
CA TYR A 175 -7.45 2.84 -1.39
C TYR A 175 -8.92 2.93 -0.93
N LEU A 176 -9.79 3.56 -1.72
CA LEU A 176 -11.23 3.59 -1.43
C LEU A 176 -11.84 2.19 -1.39
N MET A 177 -11.47 1.34 -2.36
CA MET A 177 -11.91 -0.06 -2.38
C MET A 177 -11.39 -0.84 -1.18
N SER A 178 -10.11 -0.69 -0.82
CA SER A 178 -9.54 -1.34 0.36
C SER A 178 -10.27 -0.94 1.65
N MET A 179 -10.56 0.35 1.83
CA MET A 179 -11.31 0.86 2.99
C MET A 179 -12.72 0.29 3.07
N LEU A 180 -13.37 0.01 1.94
CA LEU A 180 -14.71 -0.60 1.90
C LEU A 180 -14.67 -2.12 2.11
N ILE A 181 -13.70 -2.80 1.51
CA ILE A 181 -13.57 -4.27 1.51
C ILE A 181 -13.16 -4.78 2.89
N ILE A 182 -12.18 -4.15 3.56
CA ILE A 182 -11.67 -4.62 4.85
C ILE A 182 -12.79 -4.76 5.92
N PRO A 183 -13.60 -3.73 6.22
CA PRO A 183 -14.66 -3.86 7.23
C PRO A 183 -15.79 -4.77 6.76
N ALA A 184 -16.10 -4.82 5.45
CA ALA A 184 -17.09 -5.76 4.91
C ALA A 184 -16.64 -7.22 5.11
N TYR A 185 -15.36 -7.50 4.86
CA TYR A 185 -14.75 -8.80 5.09
C TYR A 185 -14.73 -9.17 6.58
N LEU A 186 -14.28 -8.26 7.45
CA LEU A 186 -14.26 -8.48 8.90
C LEU A 186 -15.66 -8.71 9.48
N ASN A 187 -16.67 -7.99 9.00
CA ASN A 187 -18.05 -8.23 9.40
C ASN A 187 -18.56 -9.58 8.91
N SER A 188 -18.17 -10.04 7.71
CA SER A 188 -18.56 -11.37 7.19
C SER A 188 -17.94 -12.52 8.00
N GLN A 189 -16.72 -12.36 8.53
CA GLN A 189 -16.09 -13.37 9.38
C GLN A 189 -16.78 -13.52 10.75
N LYS A 190 -17.33 -12.43 11.31
CA LYS A 190 -18.07 -12.48 12.58
C LYS A 190 -19.36 -13.31 12.49
N ILE A 191 -19.88 -13.54 11.28
CA ILE A 191 -21.11 -14.30 11.01
C ILE A 191 -20.83 -15.79 10.74
N SER A 192 -19.59 -16.25 10.83
CA SER A 192 -19.23 -17.65 10.56
C SER A 192 -18.22 -18.19 11.57
N PHE A 193 -18.70 -18.51 12.77
CA PHE A 193 -18.14 -19.61 13.56
C PHE A 193 -18.83 -20.92 13.13
N VAL A 194 -18.52 -21.40 11.94
CA VAL A 194 -18.83 -22.77 11.50
C VAL A 194 -17.57 -23.61 11.74
N PRO A 195 -17.66 -24.84 12.27
CA PRO A 195 -16.50 -25.62 12.70
C PRO A 195 -15.46 -25.80 11.59
N THR A 196 -14.20 -25.78 12.00
CA THR A 196 -12.98 -25.79 11.18
C THR A 196 -12.86 -26.94 10.18
N ASP A 197 -13.69 -27.98 10.31
CA ASP A 197 -13.70 -29.15 9.42
C ASP A 197 -14.39 -28.89 8.06
N LEU A 198 -15.17 -27.80 7.92
CA LEU A 198 -15.89 -27.43 6.69
C LEU A 198 -15.11 -26.48 5.76
N GLN A 199 -14.01 -25.88 6.23
CA GLN A 199 -13.30 -24.81 5.51
C GLN A 199 -12.63 -25.30 4.21
N PHE A 200 -12.07 -26.51 4.18
CA PHE A 200 -11.41 -27.02 2.97
C PHE A 200 -12.40 -27.34 1.85
N MET A 201 -13.60 -27.83 2.19
CA MET A 201 -14.64 -28.15 1.22
C MET A 201 -15.28 -26.89 0.64
N GLU A 202 -15.53 -25.86 1.45
CA GLU A 202 -16.08 -24.59 0.95
C GLU A 202 -15.09 -23.80 0.12
N VAL A 203 -13.80 -23.77 0.51
CA VAL A 203 -12.74 -23.17 -0.31
C VAL A 203 -12.60 -23.92 -1.62
N ALA A 204 -12.62 -25.26 -1.61
CA ALA A 204 -12.59 -26.06 -2.84
C ALA A 204 -13.81 -25.78 -3.74
N TYR A 205 -15.00 -25.63 -3.17
CA TYR A 205 -16.23 -25.33 -3.91
C TYR A 205 -16.22 -23.91 -4.51
N SER A 206 -15.69 -22.93 -3.77
CA SER A 206 -15.49 -21.56 -4.26
C SER A 206 -14.48 -21.52 -5.42
N TYR A 207 -13.37 -22.23 -5.33
CA TYR A 207 -12.41 -22.32 -6.44
C TYR A 207 -12.98 -23.07 -7.65
N LEU A 208 -13.72 -24.17 -7.44
CA LEU A 208 -14.39 -24.93 -8.51
C LEU A 208 -15.44 -24.10 -9.25
N THR A 209 -16.23 -23.31 -8.54
CA THR A 209 -17.24 -22.43 -9.13
C THR A 209 -16.60 -21.32 -9.97
N ILE A 210 -15.54 -20.68 -9.47
CA ILE A 210 -14.77 -19.70 -10.24
C ILE A 210 -14.18 -20.35 -11.51
N LEU A 211 -13.60 -21.55 -11.40
CA LEU A 211 -13.00 -22.26 -12.53
C LEU A 211 -14.04 -22.67 -13.59
N SER A 212 -15.24 -23.06 -13.14
CA SER A 212 -16.37 -23.39 -14.02
C SER A 212 -16.88 -22.17 -14.78
N ILE A 213 -17.03 -21.02 -14.11
CA ILE A 213 -17.45 -19.77 -14.76
C ILE A 213 -16.41 -19.32 -15.80
N VAL A 214 -15.12 -19.39 -15.46
CA VAL A 214 -14.04 -19.07 -16.40
C VAL A 214 -14.01 -20.04 -17.58
N GLY A 215 -14.19 -21.35 -17.34
CA GLY A 215 -14.25 -22.37 -18.38
C GLY A 215 -15.44 -22.21 -19.32
N LEU A 216 -16.63 -21.94 -18.77
CA LEU A 216 -17.85 -21.65 -19.54
C LEU A 216 -17.68 -20.38 -20.37
N GLY A 217 -17.09 -19.32 -19.81
CA GLY A 217 -16.77 -18.09 -20.56
C GLY A 217 -15.79 -18.33 -21.71
N PHE A 218 -14.79 -19.19 -21.50
CA PHE A 218 -13.82 -19.56 -22.54
C PHE A 218 -14.45 -20.39 -23.66
N ILE A 219 -15.32 -21.36 -23.32
CA ILE A 219 -16.03 -22.20 -24.28
C ILE A 219 -17.09 -21.42 -25.06
N ALA A 220 -17.83 -20.53 -24.39
CA ALA A 220 -18.81 -19.65 -25.03
C ALA A 220 -18.14 -18.70 -26.04
N ARG A 221 -16.99 -18.13 -25.68
CA ARG A 221 -16.16 -17.33 -26.59
C ARG A 221 -15.65 -18.15 -27.77
N LYS A 222 -15.23 -19.40 -27.55
CA LYS A 222 -14.74 -20.30 -28.62
C LYS A 222 -15.86 -20.76 -29.56
N ARG A 223 -17.12 -20.79 -29.10
CA ARG A 223 -18.31 -21.13 -29.90
C ARG A 223 -18.98 -19.94 -30.59
N GLY A 224 -18.38 -18.75 -30.52
CA GLY A 224 -18.86 -17.55 -31.23
C GLY A 224 -20.17 -16.98 -30.67
N ILE A 225 -20.55 -17.35 -29.45
CA ILE A 225 -21.70 -16.76 -28.77
C ILE A 225 -21.25 -15.39 -28.26
N PRO A 226 -21.87 -14.27 -28.69
CA PRO A 226 -21.55 -12.97 -28.15
C PRO A 226 -21.95 -12.97 -26.67
N ILE A 227 -20.95 -12.81 -25.79
CA ILE A 227 -21.13 -12.58 -24.35
C ILE A 227 -21.31 -11.09 -24.15
#